data_AF-A0A0G0XLP7-F1
#
_entry.id   AF-A0A0G0XLP7-F1
#
_cell.length_a   1.000
_cell.length_b   1.000
_cell.length_c   1.000
_cell.angle_alpha   90.00
_cell.angle_beta   90.00
_cell.angle_gamma   90.00
#
_symmetry.space_group_name_H-M   'P 1'
#
loop_
_entity.id
_entity.type
_entity.pdbx_description
1 polymer ?
#
loop_
_entity_poly.entity_id
_entity_poly.type
_entity_poly.pdbx_seq_one_letter_code
_entity_poly.pdbx_strand_id
1 'polypeptide(L)'
;MFDFIRNLFRYKAKSVEEFVEVMKREGCRAVMAEPYSDAKDGTETTSVGVIADFQYMLEFTATTSRGRKVTYRQRLFERFGSDRGFADAENRRNAAIKLFLLGEQKVKELRAKLPEVSVDLIGPNGRPMDDAMFAKLHQDAATCGVSA
;
A
#
# COMPACT_ATOMS: atom_id res chain seq x y z
N MET A 1 6.92 15.74 29.89
CA MET A 1 7.86 16.36 28.91
C MET A 1 8.46 15.34 27.94
N PHE A 2 8.94 14.17 28.41
CA PHE A 2 9.47 13.10 27.54
C PHE A 2 8.46 12.45 26.56
N ASP A 3 7.18 12.34 26.93
CA ASP A 3 6.15 11.76 26.05
C ASP A 3 5.81 12.63 24.84
N PHE A 4 5.94 13.96 24.96
CA PHE A 4 5.71 14.90 23.85
C PHE A 4 6.75 14.72 22.73
N ILE A 5 8.03 14.55 23.10
CA ILE A 5 9.13 14.34 22.14
C ILE A 5 9.02 12.98 21.45
N ARG A 6 8.56 11.92 22.14
CA ARG A 6 8.32 10.61 21.51
C ARG A 6 7.19 10.62 20.48
N ASN A 7 6.17 11.46 20.67
CA ASN A 7 5.06 11.60 19.73
C ASN A 7 5.44 12.38 18.46
N LEU A 8 6.52 13.18 18.50
CA LEU A 8 7.05 13.89 17.33
C LEU A 8 7.69 12.98 16.28
N PHE A 9 8.18 11.80 16.68
CA PHE A 9 8.88 10.90 15.76
C PHE A 9 7.97 9.79 15.23
N ARG A 10 7.88 9.71 13.89
CA ARG A 10 7.22 8.60 13.18
C ARG A 10 7.86 7.27 13.59
N TYR A 11 7.06 6.35 14.10
CA TYR A 11 7.50 4.97 14.35
C TYR A 11 7.40 4.15 13.08
N LYS A 12 8.47 3.44 12.72
CA LYS A 12 8.47 2.51 11.59
C LYS A 12 8.51 1.07 12.13
N ALA A 13 7.38 0.38 12.09
CA ALA A 13 7.31 -1.04 12.44
C ALA A 13 7.98 -1.89 11.35
N LYS A 14 8.67 -2.95 11.77
CA LYS A 14 9.44 -3.85 10.90
C LYS A 14 8.62 -5.06 10.45
N SER A 15 7.55 -5.39 11.16
CA SER A 15 6.62 -6.46 10.82
C SER A 15 5.17 -6.05 11.03
N VAL A 16 4.24 -6.82 10.45
CA VAL A 16 2.81 -6.62 10.68
C VAL A 16 2.42 -6.95 12.12
N GLU A 17 3.09 -7.92 12.75
CA GLU A 17 2.91 -8.29 14.16
C GLU A 17 3.25 -7.10 15.07
N GLU A 18 4.43 -6.50 14.88
CA GLU A 18 4.86 -5.33 15.62
C GLU A 18 3.91 -4.14 15.40
N PHE A 19 3.47 -3.93 14.16
CA PHE A 19 2.50 -2.88 13.84
C PHE A 19 1.19 -3.08 14.61
N VAL A 20 0.64 -4.30 14.58
CA VAL A 20 -0.60 -4.67 15.28
C VAL A 20 -0.44 -4.54 16.80
N GLU A 21 0.68 -4.97 17.36
CA GLU A 21 0.99 -4.85 18.79
C GLU A 21 0.99 -3.39 19.24
N VAL A 22 1.63 -2.49 18.47
CA VAL A 22 1.64 -1.05 18.78
C VAL A 22 0.23 -0.48 18.71
N MET A 23 -0.58 -0.86 17.72
CA MET A 23 -1.98 -0.41 17.60
C MET A 23 -2.84 -0.86 18.78
N LYS A 24 -2.70 -2.11 19.22
CA LYS A 24 -3.43 -2.65 20.38
C LYS A 24 -2.98 -1.98 21.68
N ARG A 25 -1.67 -1.74 21.86
CA ARG A 25 -1.11 -1.15 23.07
C ARG A 25 -1.44 0.34 23.21
N GLU A 26 -1.30 1.11 22.14
CA GLU A 26 -1.42 2.57 22.18
C GLU A 26 -2.81 3.07 21.79
N GLY A 27 -3.64 2.19 21.22
CA GLY A 27 -4.95 2.50 20.69
C GLY A 27 -4.87 3.26 19.37
N CYS A 28 -5.78 2.94 18.45
CA CYS A 28 -5.93 3.59 17.17
C CYS A 28 -7.39 3.45 16.71
N ARG A 29 -7.88 4.39 15.89
CA ARG A 29 -9.24 4.32 15.30
C ARG A 29 -9.25 3.99 13.82
N ALA A 30 -8.17 4.32 13.10
CA ALA A 30 -8.10 4.15 11.66
C ALA A 30 -6.68 3.87 11.16
N VAL A 31 -6.58 2.99 10.16
CA VAL A 31 -5.37 2.67 9.41
C VAL A 31 -5.64 2.92 7.94
N MET A 32 -4.75 3.67 7.28
CA MET A 32 -4.78 3.86 5.83
C MET A 32 -3.73 2.95 5.20
N ALA A 33 -4.14 2.15 4.20
CA ALA A 33 -3.24 1.33 3.40
C ALA A 33 -3.06 1.99 2.03
N GLU A 34 -1.87 2.54 1.77
CA GLU A 34 -1.54 3.25 0.54
C GLU A 34 -0.71 2.36 -0.38
N PRO A 35 -1.23 2.01 -1.57
CA PRO A 35 -0.47 1.34 -2.60
C PRO A 35 0.50 2.30 -3.27
N TYR A 36 1.74 1.85 -3.47
CA TYR A 36 2.73 2.61 -4.22
C TYR A 36 3.75 1.68 -4.88
N SER A 37 4.44 2.20 -5.89
CA SER A 37 5.57 1.55 -6.52
C SER A 37 6.82 2.39 -6.36
N ASP A 38 7.97 1.73 -6.20
CA ASP A 38 9.28 2.38 -6.15
C ASP A 38 10.27 1.66 -7.07
N ALA A 39 11.22 2.39 -7.63
CA ALA A 39 12.27 1.82 -8.46
C ALA A 39 13.51 1.54 -7.60
N LYS A 40 14.00 0.29 -7.59
CA LYS A 40 15.15 -0.10 -6.75
C LYS A 40 16.45 0.58 -7.19
N ASP A 41 16.73 0.50 -8.49
CA ASP A 41 17.84 1.14 -9.18
C ASP A 41 17.46 1.16 -10.66
N GLY A 42 17.52 2.33 -11.30
CA GLY A 42 16.96 2.52 -12.64
C GLY A 42 17.87 3.32 -13.56
N THR A 43 17.80 3.02 -14.85
CA THR A 43 18.38 3.86 -15.90
C THR A 43 17.29 4.77 -16.46
N GLU A 44 17.47 6.07 -16.37
CA GLU A 44 16.55 7.06 -16.94
C GLU A 44 16.85 7.28 -18.42
N THR A 45 15.80 7.26 -19.24
CA THR A 45 15.85 7.51 -20.68
C THR A 45 14.74 8.46 -21.08
N THR A 46 14.98 9.28 -22.11
CA THR A 46 14.02 10.28 -22.58
C THR A 46 12.77 9.66 -23.22
N SER A 47 12.89 8.47 -23.82
CA SER A 47 11.83 7.84 -24.61
C SER A 47 10.95 6.88 -23.82
N VAL A 48 11.50 6.16 -22.84
CA VAL A 48 10.76 5.15 -22.06
C VAL A 48 10.79 5.40 -20.56
N GLY A 49 11.39 6.51 -20.12
CA GLY A 49 11.50 6.89 -18.72
C GLY A 49 12.49 6.00 -17.98
N VAL A 50 12.15 5.61 -16.76
CA VAL A 50 12.98 4.77 -15.89
C VAL A 50 12.77 3.31 -16.25
N ILE A 51 13.86 2.63 -16.64
CA ILE A 51 13.92 1.18 -16.75
C ILE A 51 14.54 0.63 -15.47
N ALA A 52 13.78 -0.15 -14.71
CA ALA A 52 14.19 -0.63 -13.40
C ALA A 52 13.46 -1.92 -12.98
N ASP A 53 13.96 -2.53 -11.90
CA ASP A 53 13.17 -3.42 -11.06
C ASP A 53 12.24 -2.59 -10.16
N PHE A 54 10.96 -2.56 -10.52
CA PHE A 54 9.93 -1.89 -9.73
C PHE A 54 9.46 -2.78 -8.59
N GLN A 55 9.43 -2.24 -7.38
CA GLN A 55 8.84 -2.86 -6.21
C GLN A 55 7.43 -2.32 -6.00
N TYR A 56 6.46 -3.21 -5.87
CA TYR A 56 5.06 -2.88 -5.62
C TYR A 56 4.76 -3.16 -4.14
N MET A 57 4.31 -2.13 -3.43
CA MET A 57 4.28 -2.10 -1.97
C MET A 57 2.97 -1.53 -1.43
N LEU A 58 2.67 -1.86 -0.18
CA LEU A 58 1.67 -1.18 0.66
C LEU A 58 2.37 -0.46 1.82
N GLU A 59 2.02 0.79 2.05
CA GLU A 59 2.33 1.50 3.29
C GLU A 59 1.06 1.58 4.15
N PHE A 60 1.10 0.94 5.32
CA PHE A 60 0.08 1.08 6.35
C PHE A 60 0.46 2.24 7.25
N THR A 61 -0.41 3.22 7.37
CA THR A 61 -0.24 4.40 8.22
C THR A 61 -1.35 4.47 9.24
N ALA A 62 -0.98 4.69 10.51
CA ALA A 62 -1.90 4.91 11.61
C ALA A 62 -1.43 6.07 12.50
N THR A 63 -2.37 6.70 13.20
CA THR A 63 -2.08 7.68 14.24
C THR A 63 -2.65 7.16 15.55
N THR A 64 -1.80 6.97 16.54
CA THR A 64 -2.25 6.47 17.85
C THR A 64 -3.08 7.52 18.58
N SER A 65 -3.82 7.12 19.61
CA SER A 65 -4.62 8.04 20.45
C SER A 65 -3.78 9.18 21.07
N ARG A 66 -2.46 9.01 21.18
CA ARG A 66 -1.52 10.02 21.67
C ARG A 66 -0.93 10.91 20.57
N GLY A 67 -1.37 10.76 19.33
CA GLY A 67 -0.93 11.55 18.17
C GLY A 67 0.33 11.04 17.50
N ARG A 68 0.88 9.89 17.90
CA ARG A 68 2.09 9.34 17.29
C ARG A 68 1.76 8.67 15.95
N LYS A 69 2.46 9.06 14.88
CA LYS A 69 2.35 8.39 13.57
C LYS A 69 3.13 7.08 13.57
N VAL A 70 2.48 5.99 13.20
CA VAL A 70 3.06 4.65 13.07
C VAL A 70 2.90 4.19 11.63
N THR A 71 3.97 3.69 11.02
CA THR A 71 3.98 3.20 9.64
C THR A 71 4.58 1.80 9.54
N TYR A 72 4.00 0.95 8.69
CA TYR A 72 4.54 -0.35 8.31
C TYR A 72 4.52 -0.47 6.79
N ARG A 73 5.61 -0.95 6.19
CA ARG A 73 5.72 -1.13 4.74
C ARG A 73 5.84 -2.61 4.42
N GLN A 74 5.00 -3.08 3.51
CA GLN A 74 5.03 -4.44 3.02
C GLN A 74 5.26 -4.46 1.51
N ARG A 75 6.34 -5.13 1.08
CA ARG A 75 6.53 -5.47 -0.33
C ARG A 75 5.64 -6.64 -0.69
N LEU A 76 4.92 -6.50 -1.80
CA LEU A 76 4.01 -7.51 -2.31
C LEU A 76 4.64 -8.31 -3.45
N PHE A 77 5.20 -7.63 -4.44
CA PHE A 77 5.88 -8.27 -5.57
C PHE A 77 6.84 -7.30 -6.27
N GLU A 78 7.61 -7.82 -7.23
CA GLU A 78 8.53 -7.06 -8.06
C GLU A 78 8.27 -7.33 -9.53
N ARG A 79 8.65 -6.36 -10.37
CA ARG A 79 8.56 -6.48 -11.82
C ARG A 79 9.63 -5.62 -12.49
N PHE A 80 10.38 -6.20 -13.41
CA PHE A 80 11.22 -5.45 -14.34
C PHE A 80 10.39 -4.80 -15.45
N GLY A 81 10.73 -3.57 -15.83
CA GLY A 81 10.13 -2.90 -16.99
C GLY A 81 10.45 -1.41 -17.03
N SER A 82 9.66 -0.68 -17.81
CA SER A 82 9.72 0.79 -17.90
C SER A 82 8.45 1.48 -17.38
N ASP A 83 8.59 2.67 -16.80
CA ASP A 83 7.46 3.47 -16.28
C ASP A 83 6.66 4.18 -17.40
N ARG A 84 7.28 4.47 -18.55
CA ARG A 84 6.65 5.20 -19.67
C ARG A 84 6.69 4.48 -21.01
N GLY A 85 7.46 3.42 -21.17
CA GLY A 85 7.57 2.71 -22.46
C GLY A 85 6.23 2.14 -22.93
N PHE A 86 5.93 2.29 -24.23
CA PHE A 86 4.70 1.81 -24.84
C PHE A 86 4.55 0.28 -24.75
N ALA A 87 5.65 -0.45 -24.99
CA ALA A 87 5.69 -1.91 -24.90
C ALA A 87 5.34 -2.44 -23.50
N ASP A 88 5.48 -1.62 -22.46
CA ASP A 88 5.21 -1.98 -21.08
C ASP A 88 3.85 -1.51 -20.56
N ALA A 89 3.04 -0.83 -21.38
CA ALA A 89 1.80 -0.20 -20.94
C ALA A 89 0.79 -1.22 -20.37
N GLU A 90 0.61 -2.35 -21.07
CA GLU A 90 -0.25 -3.44 -20.61
C GLU A 90 0.26 -4.06 -19.31
N ASN A 91 1.57 -4.37 -19.25
CA ASN A 91 2.19 -4.92 -18.06
C ASN A 91 2.11 -3.98 -16.85
N ARG A 92 2.21 -2.66 -17.06
CA ARG A 92 2.01 -1.66 -16.00
C ARG A 92 0.56 -1.65 -15.50
N ARG A 93 -0.42 -1.69 -16.40
CA ARG A 93 -1.83 -1.79 -16.04
C ARG A 93 -2.09 -3.06 -15.23
N ASN A 94 -1.59 -4.20 -15.69
CA ASN A 94 -1.78 -5.48 -15.02
C ASN A 94 -1.11 -5.50 -13.63
N ALA A 95 0.08 -4.90 -13.50
CA ALA A 95 0.76 -4.74 -12.21
C ALA A 95 -0.03 -3.83 -11.26
N ALA A 96 -0.60 -2.72 -11.74
CA ALA A 96 -1.45 -1.86 -10.92
C ALA A 96 -2.69 -2.60 -10.42
N ILE A 97 -3.40 -3.32 -11.29
CA ILE A 97 -4.55 -4.16 -10.90
C ILE A 97 -4.14 -5.18 -9.84
N LYS A 98 -3.03 -5.91 -10.07
CA LYS A 98 -2.51 -6.89 -9.11
C LYS A 98 -2.17 -6.26 -7.76
N LEU A 99 -1.55 -5.08 -7.75
CA LEU A 99 -1.24 -4.33 -6.54
C LEU A 99 -2.51 -4.03 -5.73
N PHE A 100 -3.57 -3.55 -6.37
CA PHE A 100 -4.83 -3.26 -5.67
C PHE A 100 -5.55 -4.53 -5.18
N LEU A 101 -5.53 -5.64 -5.93
CA LEU A 101 -6.11 -6.91 -5.50
C LEU A 101 -5.39 -7.48 -4.26
N LEU A 102 -4.06 -7.47 -4.26
CA LEU A 102 -3.26 -7.85 -3.09
C LEU A 102 -3.47 -6.86 -1.93
N GLY A 103 -3.62 -5.57 -2.24
CA GLY A 103 -4.04 -4.52 -1.30
C GLY A 103 -5.32 -4.87 -0.56
N GLU A 104 -6.37 -5.25 -1.29
CA GLU A 104 -7.66 -5.66 -0.73
C GLU A 104 -7.50 -6.86 0.20
N GLN A 105 -6.75 -7.89 -0.21
CA GLN A 105 -6.49 -9.06 0.61
C GLN A 105 -5.77 -8.69 1.92
N LYS A 106 -4.72 -7.86 1.86
CA LYS A 106 -3.98 -7.44 3.06
C LYS A 106 -4.76 -6.54 3.99
N VAL A 107 -5.63 -5.68 3.46
CA VAL A 107 -6.57 -4.92 4.28
C VAL A 107 -7.56 -5.84 4.99
N LYS A 108 -8.12 -6.86 4.31
CA LYS A 108 -8.99 -7.86 4.94
C LYS A 108 -8.27 -8.63 6.05
N GLU A 109 -7.05 -9.10 5.80
CA GLU A 109 -6.21 -9.75 6.81
C GLU A 109 -5.97 -8.85 8.03
N LEU A 110 -5.67 -7.56 7.81
CA LEU A 110 -5.42 -6.62 8.90
C LEU A 110 -6.69 -6.29 9.70
N ARG A 111 -7.84 -6.12 9.03
CA ARG A 111 -9.16 -5.96 9.69
C ARG A 111 -9.46 -7.15 10.60
N ALA A 112 -9.15 -8.38 10.19
CA ALA A 112 -9.33 -9.56 11.04
C ALA A 112 -8.44 -9.53 12.30
N LYS A 113 -7.24 -8.94 12.23
CA LYS A 113 -6.33 -8.77 13.37
C LYS A 113 -6.71 -7.58 14.28
N LEU A 114 -7.46 -6.60 13.76
CA LEU A 114 -7.85 -5.35 14.40
C LEU A 114 -9.35 -5.04 14.14
N PRO A 115 -10.29 -5.84 14.65
CA PRO A 115 -11.71 -5.75 14.27
C PRO A 115 -12.40 -4.44 14.66
N GLU A 116 -11.87 -3.73 15.66
CA GLU A 116 -12.42 -2.46 16.16
C GLU A 116 -11.83 -1.23 15.45
N VAL A 117 -10.90 -1.43 14.51
CA VAL A 117 -10.17 -0.35 13.81
C VAL A 117 -10.62 -0.29 12.35
N SER A 118 -10.97 0.89 11.86
CA SER A 118 -11.21 1.08 10.43
C SER A 118 -9.91 0.88 9.66
N VAL A 119 -9.91 0.04 8.63
CA VAL A 119 -8.72 -0.14 7.78
C VAL A 119 -9.15 0.08 6.34
N ASP A 120 -8.62 1.12 5.71
CA ASP A 120 -9.09 1.59 4.40
C ASP A 120 -7.97 1.51 3.37
N LEU A 121 -8.27 0.87 2.23
CA LEU A 121 -7.37 0.88 1.07
C LEU A 121 -7.54 2.18 0.30
N ILE A 122 -6.47 2.93 0.10
CA ILE A 122 -6.50 4.18 -0.63
C ILE A 122 -6.43 3.89 -2.13
N GLY A 123 -7.46 4.35 -2.84
CA GLY A 123 -7.60 4.22 -4.28
C GLY A 123 -6.70 5.20 -5.06
N PRO A 124 -6.67 5.07 -6.40
CA PRO A 124 -5.84 5.91 -7.27
C PRO A 124 -6.22 7.40 -7.27
N ASN A 125 -7.41 7.73 -6.76
CA ASN A 125 -7.88 9.12 -6.59
C ASN A 125 -7.45 9.76 -5.26
N GLY A 126 -6.65 9.07 -4.45
CA GLY A 126 -6.20 9.53 -3.13
C GLY A 126 -7.25 9.44 -2.03
N ARG A 127 -8.38 8.74 -2.26
CA ARG A 127 -9.45 8.53 -1.28
C ARG A 127 -9.61 7.04 -0.96
N PRO A 128 -10.21 6.67 0.18
CA PRO A 128 -10.62 5.30 0.43
C PRO A 128 -11.42 4.71 -0.74
N MET A 129 -11.12 3.47 -1.12
CA MET A 129 -11.90 2.75 -2.13
C MET A 129 -13.30 2.46 -1.61
N ASP A 130 -14.30 2.79 -2.42
CA ASP A 130 -15.69 2.43 -2.20
C ASP A 130 -16.06 1.14 -2.95
N ASP A 131 -17.27 0.63 -2.72
CA ASP A 131 -17.77 -0.61 -3.33
C ASP A 131 -17.77 -0.55 -4.87
N ALA A 132 -18.02 0.62 -5.44
CA ALA A 132 -18.00 0.81 -6.89
C ALA A 132 -16.57 0.67 -7.44
N MET A 133 -15.57 1.23 -6.76
CA MET A 133 -14.16 1.08 -7.10
C MET A 133 -13.71 -0.37 -6.97
N PHE A 134 -14.12 -1.10 -5.92
CA PHE A 134 -13.83 -2.53 -5.80
C PHE A 134 -14.48 -3.35 -6.91
N ALA A 135 -15.76 -3.11 -7.22
CA ALA A 135 -16.44 -3.79 -8.32
C ALA A 135 -15.71 -3.54 -9.66
N LYS A 136 -15.26 -2.31 -9.90
CA LYS A 136 -14.50 -1.97 -11.10
C LYS A 136 -13.14 -2.66 -11.14
N LEU A 137 -12.42 -2.72 -10.02
CA LEU A 137 -11.15 -3.44 -9.91
C LEU A 137 -11.30 -4.91 -10.29
N HIS A 138 -12.31 -5.60 -9.75
CA HIS A 138 -12.57 -7.01 -10.05
C HIS A 138 -13.01 -7.23 -11.51
N GLN A 139 -13.78 -6.31 -12.08
CA GLN A 139 -14.12 -6.34 -13.51
C GLN A 139 -12.87 -6.21 -14.40
N ASP A 140 -11.99 -5.26 -14.08
CA ASP A 140 -10.76 -5.03 -14.83
C ASP A 140 -9.80 -6.21 -14.68
N ALA A 141 -9.71 -6.80 -13.49
CA ALA A 141 -8.95 -8.03 -13.22
C ALA A 141 -9.42 -9.20 -14.09
N ALA A 142 -10.73 -9.44 -14.16
CA ALA A 142 -11.31 -10.48 -15.01
C ALA A 142 -11.04 -10.22 -16.50
N THR A 143 -11.16 -8.96 -16.94
CA THR A 143 -10.92 -8.56 -18.33
C THR A 143 -9.46 -8.75 -18.75
N CYS A 144 -8.53 -8.46 -17.85
CA CYS A 144 -7.09 -8.56 -18.10
C CYS A 144 -6.48 -9.92 -17.74
N GLY A 145 -7.26 -10.87 -17.21
CA GLY A 145 -6.75 -12.16 -16.75
C GLY A 145 -5.78 -12.07 -15.57
N VAL A 146 -5.91 -11.04 -14.73
CA VAL A 146 -5.03 -10.78 -13.59
C VAL A 146 -5.66 -11.33 -12.31
N SER A 147 -4.88 -12.06 -11.52
CA SER A 147 -5.24 -12.49 -10.17
C SER A 147 -4.29 -11.92 -9.12
N ALA A 148 -4.77 -11.88 -7.88
CA ALA A 148 -3.95 -11.58 -6.71
C ALA A 148 -2.82 -12.60 -6.56
#